data_AF-A0A6B9FDF8-F1
#
_entry.id   AF-A0A6B9FDF8-F1
#
_cell.length_a   1.000
_cell.length_b   1.000
_cell.length_c   1.000
_cell.angle_alpha   90.00
_cell.angle_beta   90.00
_cell.angle_gamma   90.00
#
_symmetry.space_group_name_H-M   'P 1'
#
loop_
_entity.id
_entity.type
_entity.pdbx_description
1 polymer ?
#
loop_
_entity_poly.entity_id
_entity_poly.type
_entity_poly.pdbx_seq_one_letter_code
_entity_poly.pdbx_strand_id
1 'polypeptide(L)'
;MPAYHLRRTLEHADGRCGLAFASDRLEAEDAEAAIRGARDLCRKAAGMLLTGAVLMDEVGQILWSFSLALAREPLCIRPTS
;
A
#
# COMPACT_ATOMS: atom_id res chain seq x y z
N MET A 1 -8.91 -12.54 -18.02
CA MET A 1 -9.15 -12.01 -16.67
C MET A 1 -8.72 -10.55 -16.68
N PRO A 2 -9.43 -9.63 -16.03
CA PRO A 2 -8.97 -8.26 -15.87
C PRO A 2 -7.65 -8.20 -15.10
N ALA A 3 -6.81 -7.25 -15.48
CA ALA A 3 -5.55 -6.99 -14.81
C ALA A 3 -5.62 -5.74 -13.95
N TYR A 4 -4.85 -5.75 -12.87
CA TYR A 4 -4.81 -4.68 -11.88
C TYR A 4 -3.36 -4.38 -11.51
N HIS A 5 -3.10 -3.12 -11.18
CA HIS A 5 -1.79 -2.66 -10.73
C HIS A 5 -1.81 -2.40 -9.23
N LEU A 6 -1.04 -3.17 -8.47
CA LEU A 6 -0.82 -2.94 -7.05
C LEU A 6 0.51 -2.22 -6.86
N ARG A 7 0.49 -1.04 -6.26
CA ARG A 7 1.69 -0.35 -5.76
C ARG A 7 1.67 -0.34 -4.25
N ARG A 8 2.79 -0.66 -3.61
CA ARG A 8 2.89 -0.69 -2.15
C ARG A 8 4.21 -0.14 -1.65
N THR A 9 4.13 0.50 -0.49
CA THR A 9 5.25 1.04 0.27
C THR A 9 5.36 0.27 1.57
N LEU A 10 6.57 -0.18 1.87
CA LEU A 10 6.92 -1.04 2.97
C LEU A 10 8.07 -0.41 3.77
N GLU A 11 8.02 -0.51 5.10
CA GLU A 11 9.12 -0.12 6.01
C GLU A 11 9.60 -1.34 6.77
N HIS A 12 10.87 -1.35 7.20
CA HIS A 12 11.37 -2.44 8.04
C HIS A 12 10.68 -2.48 9.40
N ALA A 13 10.14 -3.65 9.77
CA ALA A 13 9.43 -3.81 11.04
C ALA A 13 10.34 -3.82 12.27
N ASP A 14 11.64 -4.10 12.09
CA ASP A 14 12.65 -4.16 13.16
C ASP A 14 13.30 -2.81 13.48
N GLY A 15 12.73 -1.71 12.96
CA GLY A 15 13.20 -0.35 13.24
C GLY A 15 14.42 0.08 12.44
N ARG A 16 14.89 -0.74 11.48
CA ARG A 16 15.90 -0.30 10.52
C ARG A 16 15.37 0.85 9.67
N CYS A 17 16.24 1.79 9.35
CA CYS A 17 15.92 2.85 8.40
C CYS A 17 15.86 2.26 6.98
N GLY A 18 14.74 2.47 6.28
CA GLY A 18 14.61 2.08 4.88
C GLY A 18 13.15 1.97 4.44
N LEU A 19 12.89 2.44 3.21
CA LEU A 19 11.61 2.32 2.52
C LEU A 19 11.80 1.42 1.30
N ALA A 20 10.94 0.42 1.17
CA ALA A 20 10.87 -0.44 0.00
C ALA A 20 9.58 -0.16 -0.78
N PHE A 21 9.69 -0.07 -2.10
CA PHE A 21 8.56 0.06 -3.00
C PHE A 21 8.43 -1.21 -3.84
N ALA A 22 7.21 -1.73 -3.96
CA ALA A 22 6.92 -2.85 -4.85
C ALA A 22 5.72 -2.50 -5.75
N SER A 23 5.80 -2.96 -7.00
CA SER A 23 4.73 -2.83 -7.98
C SER A 23 4.45 -4.19 -8.59
N ASP A 24 3.23 -4.68 -8.45
CA ASP A 24 2.79 -5.99 -8.90
C ASP A 24 1.63 -5.84 -9.91
N ARG A 25 1.60 -6.68 -10.96
CA ARG A 25 0.43 -6.85 -11.83
C ARG A 25 -0.35 -8.06 -11.34
N LEU A 26 -1.65 -7.89 -11.11
CA LEU A 26 -2.55 -8.92 -10.57
C LEU A 26 -3.62 -9.24 -11.61
N GLU A 27 -3.75 -10.50 -11.98
CA GLU A 27 -4.86 -10.99 -12.79
C GLU A 27 -5.91 -11.57 -11.83
N ALA A 28 -7.16 -11.12 -11.92
CA ALA A 28 -8.25 -11.60 -11.06
C ALA A 28 -9.56 -11.71 -11.85
N GLU A 29 -10.56 -12.39 -11.29
CA GLU A 29 -11.90 -12.50 -11.92
C GLU A 29 -12.66 -11.18 -11.91
N ASP A 30 -12.54 -10.43 -10.81
CA ASP A 30 -13.15 -9.13 -10.61
C ASP A 30 -12.32 -8.25 -9.65
N ALA A 31 -12.78 -7.02 -9.41
CA ALA A 31 -12.11 -6.06 -8.54
C ALA A 31 -12.07 -6.53 -7.08
N GLU A 32 -13.08 -7.25 -6.59
CA GLU A 32 -13.12 -7.71 -5.21
C GLU A 32 -12.07 -8.81 -4.97
N ALA A 33 -11.95 -9.76 -5.90
CA ALA A 33 -10.92 -10.77 -5.91
C ALA A 33 -9.51 -10.15 -5.99
N ALA A 34 -9.32 -9.11 -6.81
CA ALA A 34 -8.06 -8.38 -6.90
C ALA A 34 -7.68 -7.70 -5.57
N ILE A 35 -8.65 -7.07 -4.90
CA ILE A 35 -8.45 -6.43 -3.58
C ILE A 35 -8.08 -7.47 -2.52
N ARG A 36 -8.74 -8.63 -2.52
CA ARG A 36 -8.41 -9.73 -1.60
C ARG A 36 -6.99 -10.24 -1.83
N GLY A 37 -6.61 -10.49 -3.09
CA GLY A 37 -5.25 -10.89 -3.45
C GLY A 37 -4.18 -9.85 -3.06
N ALA A 38 -4.47 -8.56 -3.27
CA ALA A 38 -3.59 -7.46 -2.87
C ALA A 38 -3.36 -7.43 -1.35
N ARG A 39 -4.42 -7.61 -0.55
CA ARG A 39 -4.31 -7.69 0.92
C ARG A 39 -3.46 -8.88 1.36
N ASP A 40 -3.62 -10.04 0.71
CA ASP A 40 -2.83 -11.23 1.01
C ASP A 40 -1.35 -11.05 0.68
N LEU A 41 -1.03 -10.42 -0.45
CA LEU A 41 0.35 -10.09 -0.81
C LEU A 41 0.98 -9.13 0.19
N CYS A 42 0.23 -8.12 0.65
CA CYS A 42 0.71 -7.18 1.65
C CYS A 42 0.96 -7.86 3.01
N ARG A 43 0.07 -8.77 3.42
CA ARG A 43 0.20 -9.52 4.69
C ARG A 43 1.41 -10.47 4.70
N LYS A 44 1.82 -10.97 3.54
CA LYS A 44 2.96 -11.91 3.40
C LYS A 44 4.33 -11.22 3.34
N ALA A 45 4.41 -9.89 3.39
CA ALA A 45 5.69 -9.18 3.36
C ALA A 45 6.48 -9.42 4.67
N ALA A 46 7.36 -10.43 4.66
CA ALA A 46 8.12 -10.83 5.84
C ALA A 46 9.08 -9.74 6.31
N GLY A 47 9.05 -9.42 7.61
CA GLY A 47 9.95 -8.44 8.22
C GLY A 47 9.69 -6.97 7.83
N MET A 48 8.57 -6.69 7.14
CA MET A 48 8.20 -5.37 6.66
C MET A 48 6.80 -4.98 7.13
N LEU A 49 6.63 -3.71 7.51
CA LEU A 49 5.37 -3.06 7.81
C LEU A 49 4.84 -2.40 6.53
N LEU A 50 3.58 -2.67 6.17
CA LEU A 50 2.91 -1.94 5.10
C LEU A 50 2.56 -0.54 5.56
N THR A 51 3.12 0.48 4.91
CA THR A 51 2.81 1.89 5.20
C THR A 51 1.87 2.50 4.19
N GLY A 52 1.82 1.97 2.96
CA GLY A 52 0.86 2.38 1.95
C GLY A 52 0.63 1.32 0.89
N ALA A 53 -0.57 1.28 0.32
CA ALA A 53 -0.87 0.49 -0.87
C ALA A 53 -1.96 1.17 -1.70
N VAL A 54 -1.88 1.04 -3.01
CA VAL A 54 -2.90 1.49 -3.96
C VAL A 54 -3.07 0.41 -5.02
N LEU A 55 -4.31 -0.03 -5.22
CA LEU A 55 -4.72 -0.90 -6.31
C LEU A 55 -5.45 -0.07 -7.35
N MET A 56 -5.01 -0.17 -8.60
CA MET A 56 -5.60 0.50 -9.74
C MET A 56 -6.03 -0.51 -10.80
N ASP A 57 -7.04 -0.18 -11.60
CA ASP A 57 -7.31 -0.89 -12.85
C ASP A 57 -6.31 -0.50 -13.97
N GLU A 58 -6.45 -1.09 -15.16
CA GLU A 58 -5.60 -0.80 -16.32
C GLU A 58 -5.74 0.64 -16.86
N VAL A 59 -6.83 1.33 -16.52
CA VAL A 59 -7.10 2.72 -16.95
C VAL A 59 -6.57 3.72 -15.91
N GLY A 60 -6.09 3.24 -14.77
CA GLY A 60 -5.51 4.04 -13.69
C GLY A 60 -6.53 4.50 -12.65
N GLN A 61 -7.76 3.99 -12.65
CA GLN A 61 -8.73 4.29 -11.60
C GLN A 61 -8.34 3.56 -10.31
N ILE A 62 -8.35 4.28 -9.18
CA ILE A 62 -8.08 3.70 -7.87
C ILE A 62 -9.30 2.92 -7.39
N LEU A 63 -9.14 1.62 -7.21
CA LEU A 63 -10.18 0.72 -6.72
C LEU A 63 -10.09 0.48 -5.21
N TRP A 64 -8.86 0.50 -4.68
CA TRP A 64 -8.61 0.33 -3.26
C TRP A 64 -7.31 1.05 -2.88
N SER A 65 -7.30 1.63 -1.69
CA SER A 65 -6.11 2.23 -1.11
C SER A 65 -6.03 1.95 0.38
N PHE A 66 -4.80 1.87 0.87
CA PHE A 66 -4.45 1.79 2.27
C PHE A 66 -3.31 2.78 2.54
N SER A 67 -3.40 3.49 3.66
CA SER A 67 -2.31 4.32 4.17
C SER A 67 -2.30 4.15 5.68
N LEU A 68 -1.17 3.71 6.22
CA LEU A 68 -0.91 3.81 7.63
C LEU A 68 -0.36 5.20 7.87
N ALA A 69 -1.22 6.13 8.31
CA ALA A 69 -0.73 7.40 8.82
C ALA A 69 0.26 7.07 9.95
N LEU A 70 1.56 7.22 9.68
CA LEU A 70 2.60 7.09 10.68
C LEU A 70 2.31 8.18 11.72
N ALA A 71 1.63 7.79 12.80
CA ALA A 71 1.52 8.59 14.00
C ALA A 71 2.92 8.65 14.65
N ARG A 72 3.83 9.40 14.01
CA ARG A 72 5.22 9.55 14.44
C ARG A 72 5.69 11.00 14.54
N GLU A 73 4.81 11.98 14.37
CA GLU A 73 5.02 13.33 14.91
C GLU A 73 3.69 13.89 15.48
N PRO A 74 3.69 14.52 16.67
CA PRO A 74 2.61 15.43 17.01
C PRO A 74 2.63 16.52 15.93
N LEU A 75 1.48 16.79 15.31
CA LEU A 75 1.27 17.96 14.48
C LEU A 75 1.71 19.19 15.29
N CYS A 76 2.95 19.66 15.09
CA CYS A 76 3.35 21.00 15.50
C CYS A 76 2.60 21.97 14.59
N ILE A 77 1.33 22.21 14.92
CA ILE A 77 0.56 23.33 14.38
C ILE A 77 1.22 24.57 14.95
N ARG A 78 2.14 25.18 14.20
CA ARG A 78 2.55 26.55 14.49
C ARG A 78 1.40 27.47 14.08
N PRO A 79 0.91 28.35 14.97
CA PRO A 79 -0.04 29.36 14.56
C PRO A 79 0.64 30.30 13.56
N THR A 80 0.04 30.44 12.38
CA THR A 80 0.32 31.58 11.50
C THR A 80 -0.12 32.85 12.22
N SER A 81 0.84 33.73 12.52
CA SER A 81 0.58 35.14 12.88
C SER A 81 -0.03 35.89 11.70
#